data_AF-A0A1B3MQA4-F1
#
_entry.id   AF-A0A1B3MQA4-F1
#
_cell.length_a   1.000
_cell.length_b   1.000
_cell.length_c   1.000
_cell.angle_alpha   90.00
_cell.angle_beta   90.00
_cell.angle_gamma   90.00
#
_symmetry.space_group_name_H-M   'P 1'
#
loop_
_entity.id
_entity.type
_entity.pdbx_description
1 polymer ?
#
loop_
_entity_poly.entity_id
_entity_poly.type
_entity_poly.pdbx_seq_one_letter_code
_entity_poly.pdbx_strand_id
1 'polypeptide(L)'
;MPTERDVYKPERWLDDALFAPEVRDAFFRLTGQGWTDALRTIHPDETIYTFWNYFRNAYGRNAGLRIDHLLLIPTCIDHDPRAHLRRPIVIMRHG
;
A
#
# COMPACT_ATOMS: atom_id res chain seq x y z
N MET A 1 4.44 4.48 4.49
CA MET A 1 4.63 3.04 4.25
C MET A 1 4.34 2.29 5.54
N PRO A 2 3.14 1.72 5.69
CA PRO A 2 2.69 1.12 6.96
C PRO A 2 3.53 -0.06 7.45
N THR A 3 4.02 -0.88 6.52
CA THR A 3 4.75 -2.13 6.79
C THR A 3 6.01 -2.23 5.93
N GLU A 4 6.89 -3.16 6.31
CA GLU A 4 8.07 -3.53 5.53
C GLU A 4 7.72 -4.05 4.13
N ARG A 5 6.52 -4.61 3.95
CA ARG A 5 6.03 -5.09 2.65
C ARG A 5 5.69 -3.97 1.67
N ASP A 6 5.80 -2.72 2.11
CA ASP A 6 5.50 -1.53 1.32
C ASP A 6 6.78 -0.91 0.71
N VAL A 7 7.94 -1.57 0.86
CA VAL A 7 9.21 -1.09 0.33
C VAL A 7 10.19 -2.24 0.04
N TYR A 8 10.98 -2.08 -1.03
CA TYR A 8 11.96 -3.10 -1.44
C TYR A 8 13.10 -3.38 -0.42
N LYS A 9 13.51 -2.36 0.36
CA LYS A 9 14.59 -2.47 1.38
C LYS A 9 14.24 -1.65 2.61
N PRO A 10 13.38 -2.17 3.51
CA PRO A 10 12.90 -1.46 4.70
C PRO A 10 14.00 -0.82 5.53
N GLU A 11 15.13 -1.50 5.68
CA GLU A 11 16.27 -1.04 6.48
C GLU A 11 16.79 0.35 6.07
N ARG A 12 16.58 0.75 4.81
CA ARG A 12 17.01 2.05 4.28
C ARG A 12 16.10 3.22 4.63
N TRP A 13 14.91 2.93 5.16
CA TRP A 13 13.85 3.91 5.40
C TRP A 13 13.59 4.12 6.89
N LEU A 14 14.30 3.44 7.78
CA LEU A 14 14.05 3.50 9.23
C LEU A 14 14.05 4.94 9.79
N ASP A 15 14.90 5.81 9.23
CA ASP A 15 15.00 7.23 9.62
C ASP A 15 14.30 8.19 8.64
N ASP A 16 13.50 7.67 7.69
CA ASP A 16 12.82 8.46 6.67
C ASP A 16 11.37 8.79 7.08
N ALA A 17 10.89 9.96 6.68
CA ALA A 17 9.53 10.42 6.97
C ALA A 17 8.44 9.46 6.46
N LEU A 18 8.68 8.71 5.37
CA LEU A 18 7.74 7.71 4.85
C LEU A 18 7.62 6.47 5.75
N PHE A 19 8.53 6.27 6.70
CA PHE A 19 8.55 5.19 7.69
C PHE A 19 8.37 5.69 9.13
N ALA A 20 8.14 6.99 9.31
CA ALA A 20 7.95 7.62 10.61
C ALA A 20 6.88 6.89 11.44
N PRO A 21 7.15 6.57 12.73
CA PRO A 21 6.21 5.87 13.59
C PRO A 21 4.82 6.50 13.63
N GLU A 22 4.74 7.83 13.68
CA GLU A 22 3.49 8.57 13.78
C GLU A 22 2.59 8.39 12.55
N VAL A 23 3.19 8.31 11.36
CA VAL A 23 2.46 8.06 10.10
C VAL A 23 1.96 6.62 10.05
N ARG A 24 2.76 5.66 10.52
CA ARG A 24 2.38 4.25 10.60
C ARG A 24 1.24 4.05 11.60
N ASP A 25 1.34 4.68 12.77
CA ASP A 25 0.31 4.63 13.81
C ASP A 25 -1.00 5.26 13.32
N ALA A 26 -0.94 6.37 12.58
CA ALA A 26 -2.12 6.98 11.98
C ALA A 26 -2.81 6.02 10.99
N PHE A 27 -2.05 5.32 10.15
CA PHE A 27 -2.60 4.32 9.23
C PHE A 27 -3.23 3.14 9.97
N PHE A 28 -2.56 2.61 11.00
CA PHE A 28 -3.10 1.51 11.79
C PHE A 28 -4.32 1.91 12.62
N ARG A 29 -4.40 3.17 13.06
CA ARG A 29 -5.60 3.71 13.71
C ARG A 29 -6.79 3.78 12.76
N LEU A 30 -6.58 4.12 11.48
CA LEU A 30 -7.66 4.09 10.48
C LEU A 30 -8.14 2.66 10.21
N THR A 31 -7.21 1.74 9.98
CA THR A 31 -7.56 0.33 9.73
C THR A 31 -8.19 -0.34 10.95
N GLY A 32 -7.75 0.01 12.16
CA GLY A 32 -8.37 -0.42 13.42
C GLY A 32 -9.80 0.08 13.63
N GLN A 33 -10.23 1.12 12.91
CA GLN A 33 -11.63 1.59 12.88
C GLN A 33 -12.49 0.82 11.85
N GLY A 34 -11.94 -0.20 11.19
CA GLY A 34 -12.65 -1.01 10.19
C GLY A 34 -12.43 -0.56 8.75
N TRP A 35 -11.53 0.40 8.50
CA TRP A 35 -11.14 0.75 7.13
C TRP A 35 -10.29 -0.37 6.53
N THR A 36 -10.56 -0.73 5.27
CA THR A 36 -9.91 -1.85 4.59
C THR A 36 -8.95 -1.37 3.50
N ASP A 37 -7.70 -1.82 3.53
CA ASP A 37 -6.73 -1.61 2.43
C ASP A 37 -7.12 -2.51 1.24
N ALA A 38 -7.72 -1.91 0.21
CA ALA A 38 -8.25 -2.64 -0.94
C ALA A 38 -7.17 -3.41 -1.69
N LEU A 39 -6.01 -2.79 -1.91
CA LEU A 39 -4.90 -3.40 -2.65
C LEU A 39 -4.41 -4.65 -1.93
N ARG A 40 -4.21 -4.57 -0.61
CA ARG A 40 -3.73 -5.70 0.18
C ARG A 40 -4.80 -6.80 0.34
N THR A 41 -6.07 -6.44 0.28
CA THR A 41 -7.19 -7.39 0.34
C THR A 41 -7.33 -8.23 -0.94
N ILE A 42 -7.14 -7.61 -2.11
CA ILE A 42 -7.24 -8.30 -3.41
C ILE A 42 -5.95 -9.07 -3.72
N HIS A 43 -4.79 -8.53 -3.33
CA HIS A 43 -3.48 -9.09 -3.61
C HIS A 43 -2.71 -9.35 -2.30
N PRO A 44 -3.14 -10.34 -1.49
CA PRO A 44 -2.55 -10.60 -0.17
C PRO A 44 -1.10 -11.07 -0.24
N ASP A 45 -0.72 -11.75 -1.33
CA ASP A 45 0.58 -12.40 -1.48
C ASP A 45 1.53 -11.64 -2.42
N GLU A 46 1.01 -10.69 -3.20
CA GLU A 46 1.83 -9.96 -4.16
C GLU A 46 2.64 -8.83 -3.50
N THR A 47 3.83 -8.61 -4.04
CA THR A 47 4.62 -7.41 -3.76
C THR A 47 4.22 -6.33 -4.74
N ILE A 48 3.48 -5.34 -4.25
CA ILE A 48 2.96 -4.23 -5.03
C ILE A 48 3.65 -2.95 -4.60
N TYR A 49 4.26 -2.26 -5.55
CA TYR A 49 4.75 -0.90 -5.41
C TYR A 49 3.97 0.02 -6.36
N THR A 50 3.84 1.28 -5.99
CA THR A 50 3.12 2.31 -6.75
C THR A 50 4.04 3.44 -7.21
N PHE A 51 5.27 3.48 -6.68
CA PHE A 51 6.27 4.47 -7.01
C PHE A 51 7.67 3.83 -7.17
N TRP A 52 8.43 4.30 -8.15
CA TRP A 52 9.84 3.98 -8.33
C TRP A 52 10.63 5.27 -8.52
N ASN A 53 11.80 5.33 -7.89
CA ASN A 53 12.70 6.46 -8.10
C ASN A 53 13.42 6.29 -9.47
N TYR A 54 13.60 7.39 -10.20
CA TYR A 54 14.36 7.46 -11.45
C TYR A 54 15.82 6.95 -11.33
N PHE A 55 16.42 7.06 -10.14
CA PHE A 55 17.83 6.70 -9.96
C PHE A 55 18.10 5.19 -9.98
N ARG A 56 19.29 4.84 -10.51
CA ARG A 56 19.88 3.49 -10.43
C ARG A 56 18.94 2.38 -10.96
N ASN A 57 18.16 2.66 -12.01
CA ASN A 57 17.23 1.71 -12.61
C ASN A 57 16.33 1.05 -11.55
N ALA A 58 15.70 1.84 -10.67
CA ALA A 58 14.87 1.29 -9.61
C ALA A 58 13.69 0.51 -10.19
N TYR A 59 13.07 1.03 -11.26
CA TYR A 59 11.99 0.36 -11.98
C TYR A 59 12.40 -1.03 -12.49
N GLY A 60 13.48 -1.13 -13.27
CA GLY A 60 13.93 -2.41 -13.84
C GLY A 60 14.37 -3.44 -12.79
N ARG A 61 14.70 -3.00 -11.57
CA ARG A 61 15.04 -3.88 -10.43
C ARG A 61 13.85 -4.15 -9.50
N ASN A 62 12.68 -3.61 -9.82
CA ASN A 62 11.51 -3.58 -8.94
C ASN A 62 11.83 -3.03 -7.53
N ALA A 63 12.73 -2.06 -7.43
CA ALA A 63 13.12 -1.42 -6.18
C ALA A 63 12.18 -0.25 -5.86
N GLY A 64 10.90 -0.56 -5.61
CA GLY A 64 9.83 0.41 -5.46
C GLY A 64 9.39 0.67 -4.02
N LEU A 65 8.43 1.58 -3.90
CA LEU A 65 7.70 1.97 -2.70
C LEU A 65 6.20 1.86 -2.96
N ARG A 66 5.43 1.46 -1.96
CA ARG A 66 3.97 1.58 -1.96
C ARG A 66 3.57 2.76 -1.09
N ILE A 67 3.27 3.87 -1.74
CA ILE A 67 2.91 5.13 -1.07
C ILE A 67 1.46 5.54 -1.34
N ASP A 68 0.80 4.89 -2.29
CA ASP A 68 -0.63 5.09 -2.58
C ASP A 68 -1.44 3.99 -1.91
N HIS A 69 -2.39 4.39 -1.07
CA HIS A 69 -3.26 3.48 -0.33
C HIS A 69 -4.72 3.81 -0.62
N LEU A 70 -5.46 2.83 -1.15
CA LEU A 70 -6.90 2.93 -1.32
C LEU A 70 -7.57 2.29 -0.11
N LEU A 71 -8.04 3.12 0.82
CA LEU A 71 -8.77 2.67 2.01
C LEU A 71 -10.28 2.76 1.75
N LEU A 72 -10.96 1.65 1.98
CA LEU A 72 -12.41 1.56 1.90
C LEU A 72 -13.02 1.63 3.28
N ILE A 73 -14.07 2.43 3.43
CA ILE A 73 -14.87 2.44 4.65
C ILE A 73 -15.72 1.17 4.73
N PRO A 74 -16.01 0.67 5.94
CA PRO A 74 -17.01 -0.37 6.11
C PRO A 74 -18.36 0.19 5.70
N THR A 75 -18.90 -0.25 4.56
CA THR A 75 -20.29 0.09 4.21
C THR A 75 -21.19 -0.75 5.10
N CYS A 76 -22.17 -0.12 5.74
CA CYS A 76 -23.21 -0.73 6.58
C CYS A 76 -24.18 -1.67 5.83
N ILE A 77 -23.78 -2.15 4.65
CA ILE A 77 -24.55 -3.07 3.81
C ILE A 77 -23.78 -4.37 3.76
N ASP A 78 -24.48 -5.44 4.09
CA ASP A 78 -24.13 -6.85 4.26
C ASP A 78 -23.54 -7.53 3.00
N HIS A 79 -22.65 -6.84 2.28
CA HIS A 79 -22.04 -7.30 1.05
C HIS A 79 -20.54 -7.49 1.22
N ASP A 80 -20.06 -8.68 0.83
CA ASP A 80 -18.65 -9.02 0.66
C ASP A 80 -17.87 -7.85 0.00
N PRO A 81 -16.87 -7.25 0.67
CA PRO A 81 -16.06 -6.16 0.11
C PRO A 81 -15.43 -6.51 -1.23
N ARG A 82 -15.14 -7.80 -1.46
CA ARG A 82 -14.59 -8.30 -2.74
C ARG A 82 -15.60 -8.18 -3.88
N ALA A 83 -16.90 -8.15 -3.60
CA ALA A 83 -17.94 -8.01 -4.61
C ALA A 83 -17.91 -6.63 -5.30
N HIS A 84 -17.55 -5.58 -4.57
CA HIS A 84 -17.39 -4.21 -5.10
C HIS A 84 -16.03 -4.00 -5.78
N LEU A 85 -15.03 -4.80 -5.42
CA LEU A 85 -13.66 -4.77 -5.94
C LEU A 85 -13.47 -5.60 -7.22
N ARG A 86 -14.55 -6.06 -7.86
CA ARG A 86 -14.52 -6.86 -9.10
C ARG A 86 -14.05 -6.11 -10.35
N ARG A 87 -13.79 -4.80 -10.25
CA ARG A 87 -13.11 -4.05 -11.31
C ARG A 87 -11.60 -4.09 -11.06
N PRO A 88 -10.78 -4.39 -12.07
CA PRO A 88 -9.33 -4.40 -11.88
C PRO A 88 -8.88 -3.01 -11.42
N ILE A 89 -8.22 -2.95 -10.27
CA ILE A 89 -7.43 -1.76 -9.89
C ILE A 89 -6.23 -1.78 -10.83
N VAL A 90 -6.27 -0.96 -11.87
CA VAL A 90 -5.12 -0.77 -12.76
C VAL A 90 -4.09 0.04 -11.98
N ILE A 91 -3.06 -0.64 -11.48
CA ILE A 91 -1.89 0.02 -10.93
C ILE A 91 -1.12 0.61 -12.11
N MET A 92 -1.33 1.90 -12.36
CA MET A 92 -0.48 2.62 -13.32
C MET A 92 0.93 2.69 -12.74
N ARG A 93 1.84 1.96 -13.40
CA ARG A 93 3.27 2.01 -13.13
C ARG A 93 3.80 3.37 -13.60
N HIS A 94 3.85 4.34 -12.70
CA HIS A 94 4.47 5.64 -12.99
C HIS A 94 5.98 5.46 -12.87
N GLY A 95 6.66 5.66 -14.01
CA GLY A 95 8.11 5.54 -14.17
C GLY A 95 8.81 6.85 -13.95
#